data_AF-A0AAU5WWB3-F1
#
_entry.id   AF-A0AAU5WWB3-F1
#
_cell.length_a   1.000
_cell.length_b   1.000
_cell.length_c   1.000
_cell.angle_alpha   90.00
_cell.angle_beta   90.00
_cell.angle_gamma   90.00
#
_symmetry.space_group_name_H-M   'P 1'
#
loop_
_entity.id
_entity.type
_entity.pdbx_description
1 polymer ?
#
loop_
_entity_poly.entity_id
_entity_poly.type
_entity_poly.pdbx_seq_one_letter_code
_entity_poly.pdbx_strand_id
1 'polypeptide(L)'
;MSRQAPLRTVSPPAARDGRRIPRPFRHRSVGLAALGFVLVNGLLISIGGRHLPFHASSLAEPPTPAAVLGADAMYLEIFGLMALAYLLTRRRAGVDLAARAPARPQARRETLLVLAYGVVAMLGGLMLGRAFGWHAFGFHLDGMVIRTGQRVMPEEMVAWAAYNLVVYAVVPFLVFRRRYSAEQLNLRSRDRRGDLLVILVILAVESTVQLLSNGAILDLKPRQLLLGAPLTFALSFAGTVLPTMVFIYCILTPRYLKLTGSVPATVILGGLTYALLHFFDGWTNFASPVDTLLSVLYLLLFYTGPGMFKTFLTVRTANAWVHVWAYHAIAPHTLIDTPMTVEVFGIRG
;
A
#
# COMPACT_ATOMS: atom_id res chain seq x y z
N MET A 1 39.65 28.21 -40.60
CA MET A 1 38.40 28.91 -40.23
C MET A 1 37.22 28.13 -40.78
N SER A 2 36.59 27.29 -39.95
CA SER A 2 35.45 26.44 -40.34
C SER A 2 34.16 27.07 -39.80
N ARG A 3 33.20 27.37 -40.69
CA ARG A 3 31.92 28.00 -40.35
C ARG A 3 31.00 26.95 -39.69
N GLN A 4 30.71 27.10 -38.41
CA GLN A 4 29.65 26.36 -37.72
C GLN A 4 28.28 26.81 -38.22
N ALA A 5 27.46 25.85 -38.65
CA ALA A 5 26.06 26.07 -39.01
C ALA A 5 25.21 26.32 -37.74
N PRO A 6 24.21 27.22 -37.78
CA PRO A 6 23.39 27.53 -36.62
C PRO A 6 22.46 26.37 -36.26
N LEU A 7 22.45 26.02 -34.96
CA LEU A 7 21.55 25.05 -34.36
C LEU A 7 20.10 25.50 -34.52
N ARG A 8 19.30 24.70 -35.24
CA ARG A 8 17.84 24.85 -35.28
C ARG A 8 17.26 24.63 -33.87
N THR A 9 16.78 25.70 -33.26
CA THR A 9 15.96 25.64 -32.06
C THR A 9 14.62 24.97 -32.40
N VAL A 10 14.44 23.72 -31.99
CA VAL A 10 13.14 23.04 -32.05
C VAL A 10 12.27 23.64 -30.94
N SER A 11 11.27 24.43 -31.31
CA SER A 11 10.27 24.92 -30.37
C SER A 11 9.53 23.72 -29.74
N PRO A 12 9.34 23.69 -28.41
CA PRO A 12 8.57 22.63 -27.78
C PRO A 12 7.12 22.68 -28.27
N PRO A 13 6.45 21.52 -28.43
CA PRO A 13 5.05 21.48 -28.84
C PRO A 13 4.20 22.21 -27.79
N ALA A 14 3.39 23.15 -28.28
CA ALA A 14 2.44 23.91 -27.48
C ALA A 14 1.59 22.96 -26.64
N ALA A 15 1.54 23.22 -25.33
CA ALA A 15 0.64 22.54 -24.41
C ALA A 15 -0.79 22.77 -24.88
N ARG A 16 -1.44 21.71 -25.38
CA ARG A 16 -2.86 21.74 -25.71
C ARG A 16 -3.65 21.98 -24.42
N ASP A 17 -4.02 23.23 -24.22
CA ASP A 17 -5.11 23.63 -23.35
C ASP A 17 -6.42 23.06 -23.92
N GLY A 18 -7.23 22.49 -23.05
CA GLY A 18 -8.35 21.66 -23.44
C GLY A 18 -8.99 21.04 -22.22
N ARG A 19 -9.74 21.85 -21.48
CA ARG A 19 -10.69 21.45 -20.42
C ARG A 19 -11.74 20.49 -20.98
N ARG A 20 -11.36 19.23 -21.24
CA ARG A 20 -12.29 18.11 -21.34
C ARG A 20 -12.25 17.45 -19.98
N ILE A 21 -13.36 17.52 -19.24
CA ILE A 21 -13.55 16.68 -18.05
C ILE A 21 -13.30 15.23 -18.51
N PRO A 22 -12.21 14.57 -18.08
CA PRO A 22 -11.98 13.19 -18.46
C PRO A 22 -13.16 12.39 -17.92
N ARG A 23 -13.90 11.70 -18.79
CA ARG A 23 -14.96 10.79 -18.34
C ARG A 23 -14.26 9.55 -17.77
N PRO A 24 -14.15 9.35 -16.44
CA PRO A 24 -13.36 8.26 -15.87
C PRO A 24 -13.89 6.88 -16.34
N PHE A 25 -15.20 6.78 -16.58
CA PHE A 25 -15.89 5.59 -17.07
C PHE A 25 -15.55 5.19 -18.51
N ARG A 26 -14.78 5.99 -19.27
CA ARG A 26 -14.32 5.61 -20.62
C ARG A 26 -12.99 4.85 -20.63
N HIS A 27 -12.28 4.78 -19.51
CA HIS A 27 -11.04 4.00 -19.44
C HIS A 27 -11.36 2.51 -19.24
N ARG A 28 -10.90 1.68 -20.20
CA ARG A 28 -11.06 0.21 -20.14
C ARG A 28 -10.60 -0.39 -18.81
N SER A 29 -9.51 0.13 -18.23
CA SER A 29 -9.00 -0.35 -16.93
C SER A 29 -9.98 -0.11 -15.78
N VAL A 30 -10.71 1.00 -15.79
CA VAL A 30 -11.73 1.29 -14.76
C VAL A 30 -12.91 0.34 -14.91
N GLY A 31 -13.37 0.10 -16.15
CA GLY A 31 -14.42 -0.88 -16.42
C GLY A 31 -14.03 -2.30 -16.00
N LEU A 32 -12.80 -2.73 -16.30
CA LEU A 32 -12.28 -4.03 -15.87
C LEU A 32 -12.14 -4.13 -14.34
N ALA A 33 -11.69 -3.07 -13.66
CA ALA A 33 -11.62 -3.05 -12.21
C ALA A 33 -13.01 -3.10 -11.56
N ALA A 34 -13.98 -2.37 -12.11
CA ALA A 34 -15.37 -2.43 -11.64
C ALA A 34 -15.97 -3.82 -11.84
N LEU A 35 -15.75 -4.45 -13.01
CA LEU A 35 -16.17 -5.83 -13.25
C LEU A 35 -15.51 -6.79 -12.26
N GLY A 36 -14.19 -6.68 -12.06
CA GLY A 36 -13.45 -7.49 -11.10
C GLY A 36 -13.99 -7.32 -9.67
N PHE A 37 -14.29 -6.10 -9.26
CA PHE A 37 -14.89 -5.80 -7.95
C PHE A 37 -16.26 -6.47 -7.78
N VAL A 38 -17.14 -6.38 -8.78
CA VAL A 38 -18.46 -7.04 -8.76
C VAL A 38 -18.30 -8.56 -8.71
N LEU A 39 -17.38 -9.12 -9.48
CA LEU A 39 -17.11 -10.56 -9.48
C LEU A 39 -16.56 -11.05 -8.13
N VAL A 40 -15.60 -10.33 -7.54
CA VAL A 40 -15.05 -10.66 -6.22
C VAL A 40 -16.14 -10.67 -5.16
N ASN A 41 -16.98 -9.63 -5.11
CA ASN A 41 -18.11 -9.54 -4.21
C ASN A 41 -19.11 -10.69 -4.41
N GLY A 42 -19.54 -10.91 -5.64
CA GLY A 42 -20.50 -11.97 -5.96
C GLY A 42 -19.97 -13.37 -5.63
N LEU A 43 -18.68 -13.63 -5.87
CA LEU A 43 -18.05 -14.89 -5.51
C LEU A 43 -17.98 -15.04 -3.98
N LEU A 44 -17.45 -14.06 -3.25
CA LEU A 44 -17.38 -14.11 -1.78
C LEU A 44 -18.74 -14.42 -1.14
N ILE A 45 -19.81 -13.76 -1.61
CA ILE A 45 -21.17 -13.98 -1.08
C ILE A 45 -21.71 -15.37 -1.47
N SER A 46 -21.44 -15.83 -2.68
CA SER A 46 -22.01 -17.09 -3.18
C SER A 46 -21.31 -18.35 -2.64
N ILE A 47 -19.99 -18.31 -2.43
CA ILE A 47 -19.21 -19.47 -1.96
C ILE A 47 -18.78 -19.36 -0.49
N GLY A 48 -18.82 -18.18 0.13
CA GLY A 48 -18.31 -17.94 1.49
C GLY A 48 -19.19 -18.46 2.62
N GLY A 49 -20.28 -19.18 2.33
CA GLY A 49 -21.17 -19.76 3.34
C GLY A 49 -21.75 -18.72 4.32
N ARG A 50 -22.01 -19.14 5.57
CA ARG A 50 -22.55 -18.25 6.62
C ARG A 50 -21.49 -17.30 7.18
N HIS A 51 -20.26 -17.78 7.34
CA HIS A 51 -19.10 -17.00 7.83
C HIS A 51 -17.87 -17.37 7.00
N LEU A 52 -16.99 -16.39 6.78
CA LEU A 52 -15.76 -16.61 6.02
C LEU A 52 -14.78 -17.48 6.84
N PRO A 53 -14.10 -18.46 6.23
CA PRO A 53 -13.28 -19.45 6.94
C PRO A 53 -11.88 -18.93 7.26
N PHE A 54 -11.77 -17.68 7.75
CA PHE A 54 -10.48 -17.02 8.01
C PHE A 54 -9.99 -17.24 9.43
N HIS A 55 -8.67 -17.16 9.64
CA HIS A 55 -8.05 -17.19 10.97
C HIS A 55 -8.09 -15.83 11.69
N ALA A 56 -9.11 -15.02 11.41
CA ALA A 56 -9.30 -13.70 12.00
C ALA A 56 -10.51 -13.69 12.94
N SER A 57 -10.27 -13.39 14.22
CA SER A 57 -11.35 -13.25 15.21
C SER A 57 -12.31 -12.13 14.82
N SER A 58 -11.79 -11.03 14.25
CA SER A 58 -12.61 -9.90 13.79
C SER A 58 -13.48 -10.20 12.56
N LEU A 59 -13.22 -11.32 11.86
CA LEU A 59 -13.97 -11.74 10.67
C LEU A 59 -14.78 -13.03 10.90
N ALA A 60 -14.55 -13.73 12.00
CA ALA A 60 -15.22 -14.99 12.32
C ALA A 60 -16.66 -14.79 12.83
N GLU A 61 -16.93 -13.68 13.52
CA GLU A 61 -18.26 -13.36 14.06
C GLU A 61 -19.25 -12.78 13.05
N PRO A 62 -18.90 -11.76 12.23
CA PRO A 62 -19.86 -11.20 11.29
C PRO A 62 -20.20 -12.21 10.18
N PRO A 63 -21.48 -12.35 9.79
CA PRO A 63 -21.86 -13.15 8.63
C PRO A 63 -21.13 -12.68 7.36
N THR A 64 -20.87 -13.59 6.43
CA THR A 64 -20.14 -13.31 5.18
C THR A 64 -20.59 -12.02 4.47
N PRO A 65 -21.90 -11.77 4.25
CA PRO A 65 -22.34 -10.52 3.63
C PRO A 65 -21.97 -9.27 4.43
N ALA A 66 -22.01 -9.33 5.77
CA ALA A 66 -21.63 -8.20 6.61
C ALA A 66 -20.11 -7.93 6.56
N ALA A 67 -19.28 -8.98 6.56
CA ALA A 67 -17.82 -8.84 6.42
C ALA A 67 -17.43 -8.25 5.05
N VAL A 68 -18.13 -8.64 3.99
CA VAL A 68 -17.95 -8.12 2.63
C VAL A 68 -18.41 -6.66 2.55
N LEU A 69 -19.60 -6.33 3.05
CA LEU A 69 -20.12 -4.96 3.08
C LEU A 69 -19.25 -4.02 3.94
N GLY A 70 -18.65 -4.53 5.01
CA GLY A 70 -17.68 -3.78 5.82
C GLY A 70 -16.44 -3.41 5.00
N ALA A 71 -15.88 -4.36 4.24
CA ALA A 71 -14.76 -4.09 3.34
C ALA A 71 -15.17 -3.14 2.19
N ASP A 72 -16.38 -3.27 1.64
CA ASP A 72 -16.91 -2.34 0.64
C ASP A 72 -17.09 -0.92 1.19
N ALA A 73 -17.52 -0.77 2.44
CA ALA A 73 -17.67 0.53 3.08
C ALA A 73 -16.33 1.29 3.17
N MET A 74 -15.21 0.57 3.35
CA MET A 74 -13.87 1.16 3.29
C MET A 74 -13.57 1.78 1.91
N TYR A 75 -14.14 1.27 0.81
CA TYR A 75 -13.95 1.92 -0.50
C TYR A 75 -14.59 3.30 -0.58
N LEU A 76 -15.68 3.55 0.15
CA LEU A 76 -16.30 4.88 0.21
C LEU A 76 -15.33 5.89 0.84
N GLU A 77 -14.68 5.49 1.93
CA GLU A 77 -13.62 6.28 2.57
C GLU A 77 -12.44 6.49 1.61
N ILE A 78 -11.93 5.43 0.99
CA ILE A 78 -10.83 5.49 0.02
C ILE A 78 -11.14 6.48 -1.11
N PHE A 79 -12.34 6.40 -1.71
CA PHE A 79 -12.73 7.33 -2.76
C PHE A 79 -12.93 8.75 -2.26
N GLY A 80 -13.44 8.94 -1.04
CA GLY A 80 -13.51 10.23 -0.36
C GLY A 80 -12.13 10.86 -0.18
N LEU A 81 -11.16 10.09 0.33
CA LEU A 81 -9.77 10.52 0.50
C LEU A 81 -9.09 10.81 -0.84
N MET A 82 -9.35 10.00 -1.87
CA MET A 82 -8.87 10.27 -3.24
C MET A 82 -9.44 11.58 -3.79
N ALA A 83 -10.73 11.85 -3.59
CA ALA A 83 -11.35 13.10 -3.99
C ALA A 83 -10.75 14.30 -3.23
N LEU A 84 -10.54 14.16 -1.92
CA LEU A 84 -9.91 15.19 -1.10
C LEU A 84 -8.47 15.47 -1.53
N ALA A 85 -7.66 14.42 -1.70
CA ALA A 85 -6.29 14.54 -2.21
C ALA A 85 -6.26 15.17 -3.61
N TYR A 86 -7.22 14.84 -4.48
CA TYR A 86 -7.37 15.52 -5.77
C TYR A 86 -7.63 17.02 -5.57
N LEU A 87 -8.58 17.41 -4.73
CA LEU A 87 -8.92 18.82 -4.47
C LEU A 87 -7.73 19.62 -3.92
N LEU A 88 -6.96 19.03 -3.01
CA LEU A 88 -5.75 19.64 -2.44
C LEU A 88 -4.59 19.76 -3.44
N THR A 89 -4.57 18.93 -4.47
CA THR A 89 -3.49 18.88 -5.47
C THR A 89 -3.88 19.45 -6.83
N ARG A 90 -5.16 19.77 -7.08
CA ARG A 90 -5.69 20.12 -8.42
C ARG A 90 -5.06 21.36 -9.05
N ARG A 91 -4.49 22.25 -8.25
CA ARG A 91 -3.83 23.49 -8.70
C ARG A 91 -2.31 23.38 -8.78
N ARG A 92 -1.72 22.22 -8.47
CA ARG A 92 -0.27 22.03 -8.52
C ARG A 92 0.23 21.91 -9.95
N ALA A 93 1.47 22.32 -10.17
CA ALA A 93 2.17 22.02 -11.41
C ALA A 93 2.23 20.49 -11.59
N GLY A 94 1.84 20.01 -12.78
CA GLY A 94 1.89 18.59 -13.10
C GLY A 94 3.32 18.07 -13.07
N VAL A 95 3.55 16.95 -12.39
CA VAL A 95 4.83 16.23 -12.44
C VAL A 95 4.69 15.05 -13.38
N ASP A 96 5.55 14.99 -14.39
CA ASP A 96 5.67 13.79 -15.24
C ASP A 96 6.40 12.69 -14.46
N LEU A 97 5.63 11.89 -13.74
CA LEU A 97 6.15 10.74 -13.00
C LEU A 97 6.68 9.63 -13.95
N ALA A 98 6.13 9.50 -15.16
CA ALA A 98 6.59 8.49 -16.11
C ALA A 98 7.99 8.80 -16.64
N ALA A 99 8.36 10.08 -16.73
CA ALA A 99 9.72 10.51 -17.06
C ALA A 99 10.78 10.09 -16.02
N ARG A 100 10.37 9.71 -14.80
CA ARG A 100 11.28 9.23 -13.76
C ARG A 100 11.69 7.76 -13.93
N ALA A 101 10.96 7.01 -14.76
CA ALA A 101 11.31 5.65 -15.13
C ALA A 101 12.16 5.61 -16.41
N PRO A 102 12.99 4.55 -16.60
CA PRO A 102 13.78 4.39 -17.82
C PRO A 102 12.90 4.18 -19.08
N ALA A 103 13.54 4.04 -20.24
CA ALA A 103 12.85 3.70 -21.48
C ALA A 103 11.98 2.42 -21.33
N ARG A 104 10.87 2.34 -22.08
CA ARG A 104 9.84 1.30 -21.92
C ARG A 104 10.39 -0.14 -21.89
N PRO A 105 11.33 -0.57 -22.75
CA PRO A 105 11.88 -1.93 -22.69
C PRO A 105 12.58 -2.24 -21.35
N GLN A 106 13.39 -1.30 -20.87
CA GLN A 106 14.07 -1.44 -19.58
C GLN A 106 13.09 -1.37 -18.42
N ALA A 107 12.11 -0.45 -18.46
CA ALA A 107 11.06 -0.36 -17.44
C ALA A 107 10.29 -1.68 -17.32
N ARG A 108 9.95 -2.32 -18.45
CA ARG A 108 9.28 -3.63 -18.46
C ARG A 108 10.14 -4.71 -17.81
N ARG A 109 11.42 -4.80 -18.19
CA ARG A 109 12.35 -5.77 -17.60
C ARG A 109 12.49 -5.58 -16.10
N GLU A 110 12.70 -4.34 -15.65
CA GLU A 110 12.85 -4.03 -14.22
C GLU A 110 11.57 -4.32 -13.45
N THR A 111 10.40 -3.97 -13.98
CA THR A 111 9.11 -4.29 -13.35
C THR A 111 8.93 -5.80 -13.18
N LEU A 112 9.20 -6.59 -14.22
CA LEU A 112 9.07 -8.05 -14.13
C LEU A 112 10.06 -8.66 -13.14
N LEU A 113 11.31 -8.20 -13.12
CA LEU A 113 12.32 -8.66 -12.17
C LEU A 113 11.95 -8.30 -10.73
N VAL A 114 11.44 -7.09 -10.48
CA VAL A 114 11.01 -6.68 -9.14
C VAL A 114 9.79 -7.50 -8.69
N LEU A 115 8.82 -7.74 -9.57
CA LEU A 115 7.67 -8.59 -9.24
C LEU A 115 8.09 -10.03 -8.94
N ALA A 116 8.96 -10.62 -9.77
CA ALA A 116 9.50 -11.95 -9.52
C ALA A 116 10.29 -12.01 -8.20
N TYR A 117 11.10 -10.99 -7.93
CA TYR A 117 11.79 -10.85 -6.64
C TYR A 117 10.80 -10.79 -5.47
N GLY A 118 9.70 -10.05 -5.61
CA GLY A 118 8.65 -9.98 -4.58
C GLY A 118 8.03 -11.34 -4.28
N VAL A 119 7.77 -12.16 -5.30
CA VAL A 119 7.29 -13.54 -5.12
C VAL A 119 8.31 -14.39 -4.37
N VAL A 120 9.58 -14.35 -4.78
CA VAL A 120 10.65 -15.10 -4.09
C VAL A 120 10.81 -14.64 -2.64
N ALA A 121 10.71 -13.33 -2.39
CA ALA A 121 10.76 -12.75 -1.05
C ALA A 121 9.59 -13.19 -0.17
N MET A 122 8.37 -13.30 -0.71
CA MET A 122 7.21 -13.81 0.03
C MET A 122 7.40 -15.28 0.40
N LEU A 123 7.86 -16.10 -0.55
CA LEU A 123 8.17 -17.51 -0.29
C LEU A 123 9.30 -17.66 0.75
N GLY A 124 10.32 -16.81 0.69
CA GLY A 124 11.38 -16.76 1.70
C GLY A 124 10.85 -16.42 3.09
N GLY A 125 9.93 -15.46 3.20
CA GLY A 125 9.29 -15.06 4.46
C GLY A 125 8.42 -16.17 5.04
N LEU A 126 7.69 -16.88 4.18
CA LEU A 126 6.95 -18.09 4.55
C LEU A 126 7.88 -19.19 5.09
N MET A 127 8.95 -19.51 4.35
CA MET A 127 9.90 -20.57 4.75
C MET A 127 10.63 -20.22 6.05
N LEU A 128 11.04 -18.97 6.21
CA LEU A 128 11.74 -18.49 7.40
C LEU A 128 10.82 -18.56 8.63
N GLY A 129 9.60 -18.04 8.53
CA GLY A 129 8.61 -18.14 9.60
C GLY A 129 8.38 -19.59 10.02
N ARG A 130 8.14 -20.48 9.06
CA ARG A 130 7.96 -21.92 9.31
C ARG A 130 9.18 -22.59 9.96
N ALA A 131 10.39 -22.21 9.59
CA ALA A 131 11.62 -22.77 10.15
C ALA A 131 11.80 -22.47 11.64
N PHE A 132 11.26 -21.34 12.12
CA PHE A 132 11.28 -20.96 13.53
C PHE A 132 9.99 -21.31 14.29
N GLY A 133 9.02 -21.98 13.64
CA GLY A 133 7.71 -22.27 14.22
C GLY A 133 6.82 -21.04 14.38
N TRP A 134 7.10 -19.98 13.61
CA TRP A 134 6.37 -18.72 13.59
C TRP A 134 5.39 -18.63 12.41
N HIS A 135 4.59 -17.56 12.38
CA HIS A 135 3.73 -17.24 11.26
C HIS A 135 4.55 -16.82 10.04
N ALA A 136 3.92 -16.85 8.86
CA ALA A 136 4.56 -16.40 7.64
C ALA A 136 4.86 -14.89 7.73
N PHE A 137 6.02 -14.48 7.23
CA PHE A 137 6.35 -13.05 7.16
C PHE A 137 5.67 -12.41 5.93
N GLY A 138 4.39 -12.08 6.09
CA GLY A 138 3.60 -11.25 5.16
C GLY A 138 3.96 -9.77 5.25
N PHE A 139 3.25 -8.93 4.49
CA PHE A 139 3.41 -7.47 4.61
C PHE A 139 2.77 -6.93 5.89
N HIS A 140 1.85 -7.67 6.50
CA HIS A 140 1.52 -7.52 7.90
C HIS A 140 2.00 -8.72 8.70
N LEU A 141 2.33 -8.47 9.96
CA LEU A 141 2.45 -9.52 10.95
C LEU A 141 1.05 -10.01 11.32
N ASP A 142 0.95 -11.26 11.76
CA ASP A 142 -0.33 -11.82 12.22
C ASP A 142 -0.98 -10.94 13.29
N GLY A 143 -2.27 -10.66 13.16
CA GLY A 143 -3.03 -9.80 14.07
C GLY A 143 -2.94 -8.29 13.82
N MET A 144 -2.04 -7.81 12.94
CA MET A 144 -2.01 -6.39 12.56
C MET A 144 -3.15 -6.04 11.61
N VAL A 145 -3.81 -4.90 11.84
CA VAL A 145 -4.99 -4.39 11.10
C VAL A 145 -6.23 -5.30 11.18
N ILE A 146 -6.09 -6.59 10.86
CA ILE A 146 -7.10 -7.64 11.03
C ILE A 146 -6.66 -8.49 12.22
N ARG A 147 -7.43 -8.43 13.31
CA ARG A 147 -7.09 -9.17 14.54
C ARG A 147 -7.31 -10.66 14.34
N THR A 148 -6.33 -11.44 14.77
CA THR A 148 -6.37 -12.89 14.86
C THR A 148 -6.39 -13.31 16.33
N GLY A 149 -6.70 -14.58 16.58
CA GLY A 149 -6.59 -15.17 17.91
C GLY A 149 -5.23 -15.83 18.17
N GLN A 150 -4.29 -15.75 17.23
CA GLN A 150 -3.01 -16.44 17.33
C GLN A 150 -1.99 -15.58 18.08
N ARG A 151 -1.14 -16.25 18.84
CA ARG A 151 -0.15 -15.57 19.68
C ARG A 151 1.10 -15.27 18.86
N VAL A 152 1.45 -13.99 18.77
CA VAL A 152 2.71 -13.51 18.22
C VAL A 152 3.73 -13.33 19.34
N MET A 153 4.97 -13.76 19.11
CA MET A 153 6.06 -13.59 20.07
C MET A 153 6.88 -12.31 19.80
N PRO A 154 7.49 -11.67 20.82
CA PRO A 154 8.34 -10.50 20.62
C PRO A 154 9.45 -10.72 19.58
N GLU A 155 10.14 -11.86 19.66
CA GLU A 155 11.21 -12.24 18.74
C GLU A 155 10.73 -12.43 17.30
N GLU A 156 9.52 -12.97 17.12
CA GLU A 156 8.87 -13.11 15.81
C GLU A 156 8.59 -11.73 15.21
N MET A 157 8.03 -10.81 16.01
CA MET A 157 7.71 -9.45 15.55
C MET A 157 8.95 -8.65 15.15
N VAL A 158 10.05 -8.80 15.90
CA VAL A 158 11.34 -8.17 15.55
C VAL A 158 11.93 -8.81 14.29
N ALA A 159 11.91 -10.14 14.19
CA ALA A 159 12.44 -10.86 13.03
C ALA A 159 11.65 -10.55 11.75
N TRP A 160 10.33 -10.48 11.84
CA TRP A 160 9.44 -10.04 10.76
C TRP A 160 9.81 -8.63 10.27
N ALA A 161 9.92 -7.67 11.19
CA ALA A 161 10.24 -6.30 10.86
C ALA A 161 11.62 -6.18 10.20
N ALA A 162 12.63 -6.90 10.73
CA ALA A 162 13.97 -6.93 10.17
C ALA A 162 14.02 -7.59 8.78
N TYR A 163 13.35 -8.74 8.61
CA TYR A 163 13.26 -9.43 7.33
C TYR A 163 12.66 -8.54 6.26
N ASN A 164 11.49 -7.96 6.53
CA ASN A 164 10.80 -7.12 5.56
C ASN A 164 11.58 -5.84 5.25
N LEU A 165 12.18 -5.20 6.27
CA LEU A 165 13.05 -4.04 6.08
C LEU A 165 14.20 -4.37 5.11
N VAL A 166 14.90 -5.48 5.34
CA VAL A 166 16.04 -5.86 4.51
C VAL A 166 15.61 -6.21 3.09
N VAL A 167 14.63 -7.10 2.97
CA VAL A 167 14.24 -7.74 1.70
C VAL A 167 13.42 -6.81 0.83
N TYR A 168 12.47 -6.05 1.37
CA TYR A 168 11.59 -5.20 0.55
C TYR A 168 12.00 -3.73 0.49
N ALA A 169 12.78 -3.24 1.45
CA ALA A 169 13.27 -1.87 1.44
C ALA A 169 14.77 -1.76 1.13
N VAL A 170 15.65 -2.28 1.98
CA VAL A 170 17.11 -2.02 1.88
C VAL A 170 17.69 -2.59 0.58
N VAL A 171 17.49 -3.88 0.30
CA VAL A 171 18.06 -4.53 -0.89
C VAL A 171 17.54 -3.87 -2.17
N PRO A 172 16.22 -3.71 -2.38
CA PRO A 172 15.68 -3.02 -3.56
C PRO A 172 16.16 -1.57 -3.64
N PHE A 173 16.16 -0.83 -2.54
CA PHE A 173 16.64 0.54 -2.52
C PHE A 173 18.10 0.64 -2.98
N LEU A 174 19.01 -0.16 -2.41
CA LEU A 174 20.43 -0.11 -2.77
C LEU A 174 20.67 -0.49 -4.23
N VAL A 175 19.96 -1.50 -4.74
CA VAL A 175 20.05 -1.93 -6.16
C VAL A 175 19.62 -0.80 -7.09
N PHE A 176 18.49 -0.16 -6.81
CA PHE A 176 17.96 0.91 -7.67
C PHE A 176 18.69 2.25 -7.47
N ARG A 177 19.14 2.57 -6.25
CA ARG A 177 19.84 3.82 -5.94
C ARG A 177 21.19 3.94 -6.65
N ARG A 178 21.81 2.81 -7.02
CA ARG A 178 23.02 2.77 -7.87
C ARG A 178 22.78 3.28 -9.30
N ARG A 179 21.53 3.24 -9.78
CA ARG A 179 21.17 3.62 -11.17
C ARG A 179 20.28 4.85 -11.25
N TYR A 180 19.55 5.16 -10.20
CA TYR A 180 18.53 6.20 -10.16
C TYR A 180 18.81 7.21 -9.06
N SER A 181 18.58 8.48 -9.36
CA SER A 181 18.65 9.56 -8.38
C SER A 181 17.51 9.46 -7.37
N ALA A 182 17.65 10.15 -6.23
CA ALA A 182 16.59 10.24 -5.23
C ALA A 182 15.29 10.81 -5.82
N GLU A 183 15.41 11.74 -6.77
CA GLU A 183 14.25 12.29 -7.47
C GLU A 183 13.57 11.28 -8.39
N GLN A 184 14.35 10.50 -9.16
CA GLN A 184 13.81 9.43 -10.00
C GLN A 184 13.13 8.32 -9.19
N LEU A 185 13.55 8.13 -7.94
CA LEU A 185 12.94 7.21 -6.98
C LEU A 185 11.83 7.85 -6.13
N ASN A 186 11.35 9.03 -6.47
CA ASN A 186 10.26 9.72 -5.74
C ASN A 186 10.56 10.03 -4.27
N LEU A 187 11.84 10.15 -3.90
CA LEU A 187 12.26 10.46 -2.52
C LEU A 187 12.40 11.95 -2.25
N ARG A 188 12.27 12.79 -3.28
CA ARG A 188 12.41 14.25 -3.17
C ARG A 188 11.12 14.95 -3.58
N SER A 189 10.55 15.68 -2.62
CA SER A 189 9.45 16.62 -2.89
C SER A 189 9.89 17.76 -3.80
N ARG A 190 9.03 18.13 -4.76
CA ARG A 190 9.15 19.37 -5.55
C ARG A 190 8.27 20.51 -5.02
N ASP A 191 7.36 20.22 -4.10
CA ASP A 191 6.44 21.18 -3.47
C ASP A 191 6.24 20.80 -1.99
N ARG A 192 7.22 21.16 -1.15
CA ARG A 192 7.25 20.75 0.26
C ARG A 192 6.04 21.28 1.04
N ARG A 193 5.61 22.51 0.74
CA ARG A 193 4.48 23.15 1.43
C ARG A 193 3.16 22.48 1.05
N GLY A 194 2.96 22.22 -0.24
CA GLY A 194 1.82 21.44 -0.70
C GLY A 194 1.83 20.04 -0.10
N ASP A 195 2.95 19.32 -0.18
CA ASP A 195 3.05 17.97 0.38
C ASP A 195 2.74 17.93 1.87
N LEU A 196 3.25 18.89 2.65
CA LEU A 196 2.92 19.03 4.06
C LEU A 196 1.41 19.25 4.28
N LEU A 197 0.76 20.11 3.49
CA LEU A 197 -0.69 20.32 3.59
C LEU A 197 -1.47 19.03 3.32
N VAL A 198 -1.10 18.26 2.29
CA VAL A 198 -1.75 16.98 2.00
C VAL A 198 -1.53 15.98 3.14
N ILE A 199 -0.31 15.90 3.65
CA ILE A 199 0.02 15.02 4.78
C ILE A 199 -0.86 15.37 5.97
N LEU A 200 -0.89 16.63 6.40
CA LEU A 200 -1.63 17.04 7.59
C LEU A 200 -3.14 16.82 7.45
N VAL A 201 -3.72 17.19 6.31
CA VAL A 201 -5.18 17.07 6.11
C VAL A 201 -5.60 15.61 6.02
N ILE A 202 -4.91 14.80 5.22
CA ILE A 202 -5.27 13.38 5.05
C ILE A 202 -5.01 12.62 6.35
N LEU A 203 -3.88 12.85 7.02
CA LEU A 203 -3.57 12.21 8.29
C LEU A 203 -4.62 12.55 9.36
N ALA A 204 -5.07 13.80 9.45
CA ALA A 204 -6.08 14.20 10.41
C ALA A 204 -7.44 13.51 10.14
N VAL A 205 -7.87 13.49 8.88
CA VAL A 205 -9.12 12.82 8.48
C VAL A 205 -9.03 11.33 8.76
N GLU A 206 -7.98 10.67 8.27
CA GLU A 206 -7.78 9.23 8.45
C GLU A 206 -7.68 8.84 9.92
N SER A 207 -6.89 9.56 10.72
CA SER A 207 -6.77 9.28 12.15
C SER A 207 -8.11 9.43 12.86
N THR A 208 -8.93 10.41 12.45
CA THR A 208 -10.28 10.59 13.00
C THR A 208 -11.17 9.40 12.66
N VAL A 209 -11.20 8.97 11.40
CA VAL A 209 -12.02 7.82 11.00
C VAL A 209 -11.56 6.55 11.72
N GLN A 210 -10.25 6.30 11.80
CA GLN A 210 -9.72 5.13 12.49
C GLN A 210 -10.02 5.13 13.99
N LEU A 211 -9.92 6.28 14.67
CA LEU A 211 -10.27 6.35 16.09
C LEU A 211 -11.77 6.18 16.34
N LEU A 212 -12.62 6.59 15.40
CA LEU A 212 -14.07 6.39 15.48
C LEU A 212 -14.48 4.95 15.16
N SER A 213 -13.76 4.26 14.27
CA SER A 213 -14.04 2.86 13.91
C SER A 213 -13.40 1.87 14.88
N ASN A 214 -12.22 2.19 15.43
CA ASN A 214 -11.47 1.38 16.37
C ASN A 214 -10.70 2.25 17.38
N GLY A 215 -11.34 2.53 18.50
CA GLY A 215 -10.78 3.34 19.59
C GLY A 215 -9.87 2.60 20.57
N ALA A 216 -9.47 1.35 20.31
CA ALA A 216 -8.80 0.50 21.31
C ALA A 216 -7.50 1.07 21.87
N ILE A 217 -6.80 1.94 21.12
CA ILE A 217 -5.63 2.66 21.62
C ILE A 217 -5.96 3.62 22.78
N LEU A 218 -7.19 4.11 22.87
CA LEU A 218 -7.66 5.03 23.92
C LEU A 218 -7.85 4.31 25.26
N ASP A 219 -7.98 2.98 25.27
CA ASP A 219 -8.11 2.16 26.47
C ASP A 219 -6.75 1.85 27.13
N LEU A 220 -5.64 2.21 26.48
CA LEU A 220 -4.29 1.98 26.99
C LEU A 220 -3.91 2.97 28.08
N LYS A 221 -3.21 2.48 29.11
CA LYS A 221 -2.66 3.32 30.17
C LYS A 221 -1.54 4.24 29.62
N PRO A 222 -1.25 5.39 30.28
CA PRO A 222 -0.22 6.32 29.81
C PRO A 222 1.15 5.69 29.57
N ARG A 223 1.60 4.77 30.44
CA ARG A 223 2.87 4.03 30.26
C ARG A 223 2.84 3.11 29.04
N GLN A 224 1.70 2.46 28.80
CA GLN A 224 1.50 1.60 27.63
C GLN A 224 1.54 2.40 26.35
N LEU A 225 0.94 3.59 26.32
CA LEU A 225 1.03 4.51 25.18
C LEU A 225 2.45 5.02 24.97
N LEU A 226 3.11 5.48 26.03
CA LEU A 226 4.44 6.09 25.96
C LEU A 226 5.50 5.12 25.42
N LEU A 227 5.38 3.82 25.73
CA LEU A 227 6.34 2.80 25.29
C LEU A 227 5.83 2.03 24.06
N GLY A 228 4.55 1.68 24.05
CA GLY A 228 3.93 0.89 22.99
C GLY A 228 3.87 1.63 21.67
N ALA A 229 3.35 2.87 21.65
CA ALA A 229 3.15 3.58 20.37
C ALA A 229 4.46 3.85 19.62
N PRO A 230 5.57 4.30 20.25
CA PRO A 230 6.85 4.42 19.55
C PRO A 230 7.42 3.08 19.08
N LEU A 231 7.25 2.02 19.87
CA LEU A 231 7.70 0.67 19.50
C LEU A 231 6.92 0.14 18.29
N THR A 232 5.60 0.26 18.30
CA THR A 232 4.72 -0.07 17.18
C THR A 232 5.09 0.73 15.95
N PHE A 233 5.25 2.05 16.09
CA PHE A 233 5.70 2.90 15.00
C PHE A 233 7.00 2.38 14.41
N ALA A 234 8.02 2.11 15.23
CA ALA A 234 9.32 1.64 14.73
C ALA A 234 9.21 0.28 14.01
N LEU A 235 8.51 -0.69 14.61
CA LEU A 235 8.35 -2.04 14.07
C LEU A 235 7.53 -2.03 12.78
N SER A 236 6.37 -1.37 12.74
CA SER A 236 5.54 -1.27 11.54
C SER A 236 6.20 -0.40 10.47
N PHE A 237 6.96 0.62 10.86
CA PHE A 237 7.70 1.45 9.90
C PHE A 237 8.77 0.63 9.17
N ALA A 238 9.49 -0.21 9.90
CA ALA A 238 10.48 -1.14 9.33
C ALA A 238 9.83 -2.31 8.57
N GLY A 239 8.79 -2.92 9.13
CA GLY A 239 8.19 -4.16 8.65
C GLY A 239 7.16 -4.00 7.53
N THR A 240 6.53 -2.83 7.40
CA THR A 240 5.47 -2.61 6.39
C THR A 240 5.63 -1.29 5.65
N VAL A 241 5.86 -0.18 6.36
CA VAL A 241 5.78 1.16 5.78
C VAL A 241 6.91 1.41 4.78
N LEU A 242 8.17 1.29 5.20
CA LEU A 242 9.33 1.45 4.32
C LEU A 242 9.37 0.39 3.21
N PRO A 243 9.13 -0.91 3.48
CA PRO A 243 8.94 -1.94 2.47
C PRO A 243 8.01 -1.49 1.35
N THR A 244 6.80 -1.04 1.70
CA THR A 244 5.82 -0.63 0.72
C THR A 244 6.25 0.64 -0.02
N MET A 245 6.77 1.64 0.74
CA MET A 245 7.27 2.89 0.19
C MET A 245 8.31 2.67 -0.90
N VAL A 246 9.32 1.85 -0.60
CA VAL A 246 10.42 1.59 -1.53
C VAL A 246 9.95 0.70 -2.68
N PHE A 247 9.39 -0.46 -2.35
CA PHE A 247 9.11 -1.51 -3.33
C PHE A 247 8.06 -1.07 -4.35
N ILE A 248 6.94 -0.52 -3.86
CA ILE A 248 5.82 -0.13 -4.71
C ILE A 248 5.98 1.30 -5.20
N TYR A 249 6.19 2.26 -4.30
CA TYR A 249 5.98 3.67 -4.64
C TYR A 249 7.23 4.38 -5.17
N CYS A 250 8.42 3.97 -4.72
CA CYS A 250 9.68 4.46 -5.30
C CYS A 250 10.02 3.73 -6.62
N ILE A 251 9.81 2.42 -6.66
CA ILE A 251 10.28 1.58 -7.76
C ILE A 251 9.16 1.27 -8.77
N LEU A 252 8.11 0.55 -8.38
CA LEU A 252 7.12 0.04 -9.34
C LEU A 252 6.21 1.12 -9.93
N THR A 253 5.72 2.06 -9.12
CA THR A 253 4.73 3.07 -9.53
C THR A 253 5.14 3.92 -10.74
N PRO A 254 6.35 4.55 -10.80
CA PRO A 254 6.76 5.28 -11.99
C PRO A 254 6.90 4.37 -13.22
N ARG A 255 7.28 3.10 -13.04
CA ARG A 255 7.41 2.11 -14.12
C ARG A 255 6.05 1.64 -14.61
N TYR A 256 5.09 1.40 -13.72
CA TYR A 256 3.70 1.13 -14.08
C TYR A 256 3.15 2.28 -14.92
N LEU A 257 3.32 3.53 -14.49
CA LEU A 257 2.86 4.67 -15.30
C LEU A 257 3.57 4.74 -16.66
N LYS A 258 4.88 4.48 -16.70
CA LYS A 258 5.64 4.42 -17.95
C LYS A 258 5.13 3.34 -18.90
N LEU A 259 4.69 2.19 -18.38
CA LEU A 259 4.24 1.04 -19.16
C LEU A 259 2.77 1.14 -19.58
N THR A 260 1.89 1.57 -18.67
CA THR A 260 0.45 1.73 -18.94
C THR A 260 0.13 2.99 -19.73
N GLY A 261 0.91 4.07 -19.52
CA GLY A 261 0.56 5.41 -20.02
C GLY A 261 -0.75 5.96 -19.44
N SER A 262 -1.26 5.37 -18.35
CA SER A 262 -2.61 5.64 -17.82
C SER A 262 -2.58 5.70 -16.30
N VAL A 263 -2.92 6.86 -15.74
CA VAL A 263 -2.99 7.07 -14.28
C VAL A 263 -3.99 6.10 -13.63
N PRO A 264 -5.24 5.93 -14.11
CA PRO A 264 -6.16 4.95 -13.53
C PRO A 264 -5.59 3.54 -13.52
N ALA A 265 -4.98 3.09 -14.63
CA ALA A 265 -4.39 1.75 -14.71
C ALA A 265 -3.22 1.59 -13.73
N THR A 266 -2.38 2.62 -13.58
CA THR A 266 -1.29 2.63 -12.59
C THR A 266 -1.78 2.55 -11.17
N VAL A 267 -2.83 3.30 -10.82
CA VAL A 267 -3.44 3.29 -9.49
C VAL A 267 -4.00 1.91 -9.17
N ILE A 268 -4.74 1.30 -10.09
CA ILE A 268 -5.28 -0.05 -9.94
C ILE A 268 -4.16 -1.08 -9.80
N LEU A 269 -3.13 -1.03 -10.66
CA LEU A 269 -1.98 -1.96 -10.57
C LEU A 269 -1.21 -1.80 -9.26
N GLY A 270 -1.04 -0.58 -8.76
CA GLY A 270 -0.42 -0.34 -7.46
C GLY A 270 -1.25 -0.90 -6.32
N GLY A 271 -2.58 -0.76 -6.37
CA GLY A 271 -3.52 -1.40 -5.44
C GLY A 271 -3.45 -2.92 -5.46
N LEU A 272 -3.51 -3.53 -6.64
CA LEU A 272 -3.41 -4.98 -6.80
C LEU A 272 -2.05 -5.52 -6.33
N THR A 273 -0.96 -4.82 -6.66
CA THR A 273 0.39 -5.22 -6.20
C THR A 273 0.47 -5.16 -4.68
N TYR A 274 -0.06 -4.10 -4.09
CA TYR A 274 -0.13 -3.96 -2.63
C TYR A 274 -0.91 -5.12 -2.01
N ALA A 275 -2.13 -5.39 -2.50
CA ALA A 275 -2.95 -6.48 -2.00
C ALA A 275 -2.24 -7.84 -2.11
N LEU A 276 -1.62 -8.14 -3.25
CA LEU A 276 -0.91 -9.41 -3.45
C LEU A 276 0.33 -9.57 -2.57
N LEU A 277 0.94 -8.49 -2.07
CA LEU A 277 2.05 -8.58 -1.11
C LEU A 277 1.58 -9.01 0.30
N HIS A 278 0.27 -8.95 0.55
CA HIS A 278 -0.38 -9.48 1.76
C HIS A 278 -0.82 -10.95 1.61
N PHE A 279 -0.38 -11.67 0.56
CA PHE A 279 -0.87 -13.02 0.25
C PHE A 279 -0.73 -14.00 1.42
N PHE A 280 0.36 -13.91 2.19
CA PHE A 280 0.60 -14.76 3.35
C PHE A 280 0.37 -14.06 4.69
N ASP A 281 -0.45 -13.00 4.74
CA ASP A 281 -0.85 -12.41 6.01
C ASP A 281 -1.58 -13.45 6.87
N GLY A 282 -1.36 -13.44 8.18
CA GLY A 282 -1.68 -14.59 9.05
C GLY A 282 -3.17 -14.94 9.19
N TRP A 283 -4.08 -14.02 8.84
CA TRP A 283 -5.52 -14.30 8.80
C TRP A 283 -5.95 -15.16 7.59
N THR A 284 -5.12 -15.27 6.55
CA THR A 284 -5.44 -16.06 5.35
C THR A 284 -5.43 -17.56 5.66
N ASN A 285 -6.28 -18.32 4.97
CA ASN A 285 -6.44 -19.76 5.18
C ASN A 285 -6.20 -20.53 3.88
N PHE A 286 -5.27 -21.49 3.92
CA PHE A 286 -4.86 -22.33 2.79
C PHE A 286 -5.16 -23.82 3.00
N ALA A 287 -6.05 -24.17 3.94
CA ALA A 287 -6.36 -25.57 4.28
C ALA A 287 -7.06 -26.33 3.14
N SER A 288 -7.82 -25.63 2.29
CA SER A 288 -8.49 -26.20 1.13
C SER A 288 -8.45 -25.26 -0.09
N PRO A 289 -8.76 -25.75 -1.30
CA PRO A 289 -8.88 -24.90 -2.49
C PRO A 289 -9.94 -23.79 -2.34
N VAL A 290 -11.04 -24.06 -1.63
CA VAL A 290 -12.12 -23.08 -1.39
C VAL A 290 -11.67 -22.01 -0.42
N ASP A 291 -11.03 -22.40 0.70
CA ASP A 291 -10.49 -21.44 1.68
C ASP A 291 -9.42 -20.55 1.07
N THR A 292 -8.57 -21.14 0.22
CA THR A 292 -7.55 -20.41 -0.54
C THR A 292 -8.20 -19.38 -1.45
N LEU A 293 -9.23 -19.78 -2.21
CA LEU A 293 -9.95 -18.89 -3.09
C LEU A 293 -10.61 -17.74 -2.32
N LEU A 294 -11.33 -18.05 -1.23
CA LEU A 294 -11.98 -17.04 -0.38
C LEU A 294 -10.96 -16.07 0.22
N SER A 295 -9.81 -16.57 0.69
CA SER A 295 -8.73 -15.75 1.25
C SER A 295 -8.18 -14.79 0.19
N VAL A 296 -7.92 -15.28 -1.03
CA VAL A 296 -7.42 -14.43 -2.13
C VAL A 296 -8.46 -13.40 -2.55
N LEU A 297 -9.74 -13.78 -2.67
CA LEU A 297 -10.81 -12.85 -3.04
C LEU A 297 -10.98 -11.75 -1.99
N TYR A 298 -11.00 -12.10 -0.70
CA TYR A 298 -11.15 -11.13 0.38
C TYR A 298 -9.91 -10.24 0.52
N LEU A 299 -8.71 -10.80 0.32
CA LEU A 299 -7.47 -10.04 0.29
C LEU A 299 -7.49 -8.98 -0.82
N LEU A 300 -7.94 -9.36 -2.02
CA LEU A 300 -8.08 -8.44 -3.14
C LEU A 300 -9.13 -7.36 -2.82
N LEU A 301 -10.24 -7.73 -2.17
CA LEU A 301 -11.25 -6.77 -1.76
C LEU A 301 -10.67 -5.78 -0.73
N PHE A 302 -10.12 -6.28 0.36
CA PHE A 302 -9.72 -5.48 1.52
C PHE A 302 -8.51 -4.58 1.26
N TYR A 303 -7.46 -5.09 0.61
CA TYR A 303 -6.20 -4.33 0.48
C TYR A 303 -6.06 -3.51 -0.81
N THR A 304 -6.84 -3.78 -1.86
CA THR A 304 -6.70 -3.04 -3.13
C THR A 304 -7.00 -1.55 -2.96
N GLY A 305 -8.07 -1.18 -2.24
CA GLY A 305 -8.44 0.21 -1.98
C GLY A 305 -7.33 1.02 -1.30
N PRO A 306 -6.83 0.60 -0.11
CA PRO A 306 -5.69 1.24 0.55
C PRO A 306 -4.46 1.38 -0.35
N GLY A 307 -4.11 0.32 -1.10
CA GLY A 307 -2.99 0.36 -2.05
C GLY A 307 -3.21 1.33 -3.22
N MET A 308 -4.44 1.44 -3.72
CA MET A 308 -4.83 2.41 -4.75
C MET A 308 -4.63 3.84 -4.22
N PHE A 309 -5.08 4.14 -3.00
CA PHE A 309 -4.95 5.49 -2.45
C PHE A 309 -3.50 5.91 -2.26
N LYS A 310 -2.66 5.03 -1.69
CA LYS A 310 -1.20 5.26 -1.56
C LYS A 310 -0.53 5.49 -2.93
N THR A 311 -0.93 4.71 -3.96
CA THR A 311 -0.48 4.92 -5.34
C THR A 311 -0.92 6.27 -5.88
N PHE A 312 -2.18 6.63 -5.64
CA PHE A 312 -2.77 7.89 -6.09
C PHE A 312 -2.06 9.10 -5.48
N LEU A 313 -1.79 9.10 -4.17
CA LEU A 313 -0.99 10.13 -3.49
C LEU A 313 0.38 10.28 -4.15
N THR A 314 1.06 9.16 -4.40
CA THR A 314 2.38 9.16 -5.06
C THR A 314 2.30 9.73 -6.48
N VAL A 315 1.28 9.40 -7.25
CA VAL A 315 1.08 9.96 -8.61
C VAL A 315 0.80 11.46 -8.57
N ARG A 316 0.00 11.93 -7.62
CA ARG A 316 -0.40 13.34 -7.53
C ARG A 316 0.70 14.25 -6.99
N THR A 317 1.59 13.72 -6.18
CA THR A 317 2.66 14.50 -5.50
C THR A 317 4.05 14.24 -6.06
N ALA A 318 4.23 13.12 -6.76
CA ALA A 318 5.52 12.58 -7.16
C ALA A 318 6.49 12.49 -5.97
N ASN A 319 5.97 12.16 -4.80
CA ASN A 319 6.73 12.04 -3.56
C ASN A 319 6.18 10.85 -2.75
N ALA A 320 6.96 9.79 -2.65
CA ALA A 320 6.62 8.60 -1.90
C ALA A 320 6.49 8.90 -0.39
N TRP A 321 7.12 9.94 0.15
CA TRP A 321 6.94 10.28 1.56
C TRP A 321 5.52 10.74 1.89
N VAL A 322 4.76 11.25 0.92
CA VAL A 322 3.40 11.73 1.19
C VAL A 322 2.51 10.58 1.64
N HIS A 323 2.53 9.42 0.98
CA HIS A 323 1.68 8.30 1.43
C HIS A 323 2.14 7.75 2.79
N VAL A 324 3.45 7.74 3.07
CA VAL A 324 4.00 7.28 4.35
C VAL A 324 3.40 8.05 5.52
N TRP A 325 3.43 9.38 5.43
CA TRP A 325 3.01 10.25 6.52
C TRP A 325 1.50 10.53 6.52
N ALA A 326 0.88 10.58 5.34
CA ALA A 326 -0.54 10.87 5.21
C ALA A 326 -1.42 9.65 5.55
N TYR A 327 -1.00 8.44 5.17
CA TYR A 327 -1.87 7.26 5.09
C TYR A 327 -1.07 5.95 5.19
N HIS A 328 -0.19 5.83 6.20
CA HIS A 328 0.44 4.54 6.48
C HIS A 328 1.00 4.43 7.89
N ALA A 329 1.96 5.29 8.25
CA ALA A 329 2.80 5.06 9.42
C ALA A 329 2.04 5.26 10.74
N ILE A 330 1.26 6.35 10.82
CA ILE A 330 0.46 6.67 12.00
C ILE A 330 -0.88 5.95 11.89
N ALA A 331 -1.63 6.20 10.83
CA ALA A 331 -2.86 5.50 10.51
C ALA A 331 -2.65 4.62 9.25
N PRO A 332 -2.92 3.30 9.30
CA PRO A 332 -3.48 2.60 10.44
C PRO A 332 -2.46 2.23 11.54
N HIS A 333 -1.18 2.03 11.19
CA HIS A 333 -0.32 1.15 11.99
C HIS A 333 -0.08 1.56 13.45
N THR A 334 0.28 2.82 13.69
CA THR A 334 0.51 3.25 15.08
C THR A 334 -0.81 3.27 15.85
N LEU A 335 -1.92 3.70 15.25
CA LEU A 335 -3.20 3.79 15.95
C LEU A 335 -3.83 2.42 16.22
N ILE A 336 -3.85 1.53 15.24
CA ILE A 336 -4.56 0.25 15.32
C ILE A 336 -3.70 -0.84 15.97
N ASP A 337 -2.39 -0.87 15.70
CA ASP A 337 -1.54 -2.00 16.10
C ASP A 337 -0.85 -1.78 17.47
N THR A 338 -0.97 -0.59 18.09
CA THR A 338 -0.37 -0.33 19.41
C THR A 338 -0.90 -1.26 20.49
N PRO A 339 -2.23 -1.48 20.63
CA PRO A 339 -2.75 -2.45 21.60
C PRO A 339 -2.16 -3.85 21.44
N MET A 340 -1.99 -4.32 20.20
CA MET A 340 -1.33 -5.60 19.91
C MET A 340 0.12 -5.61 20.39
N THR A 341 0.88 -4.55 20.08
CA THR A 341 2.30 -4.47 20.45
C THR A 341 2.49 -4.43 21.96
N VAL A 342 1.63 -3.69 22.67
CA VAL A 342 1.62 -3.65 24.14
C VAL A 342 1.40 -5.04 24.73
N GLU A 343 0.47 -5.82 24.16
CA GLU A 343 0.17 -7.19 24.56
C GLU A 343 1.37 -8.12 24.29
N VAL A 344 1.89 -8.13 23.05
CA VAL A 344 3.02 -8.99 22.63
C VAL A 344 4.25 -8.77 23.53
N PHE A 345 4.62 -7.52 23.79
CA PHE A 345 5.79 -7.17 24.59
C PHE A 345 5.51 -7.13 26.11
N GLY A 346 4.28 -7.43 26.54
CA GLY A 346 3.90 -7.43 27.96
C GLY A 346 4.14 -6.09 28.65
N ILE A 347 3.91 -4.96 27.96
CA ILE A 347 4.12 -3.62 28.51
C ILE A 347 3.06 -3.36 29.58
N ARG A 348 3.48 -3.40 30.85
CA ARG A 348 2.60 -3.18 32.00
C ARG A 348 2.31 -1.69 32.21
N GLY A 349 1.10 -1.46 32.73
CA GLY A 349 0.54 -0.14 33.04
C GLY A 349 1.21 0.60 34.18
#